data_AF-A0A934ARU6-F1
#
_entry.id   AF-A0A934ARU6-F1
#
_cell.length_a   1.000
_cell.length_b   1.000
_cell.length_c   1.000
_cell.angle_alpha   90.00
_cell.angle_beta   90.00
_cell.angle_gamma   90.00
#
_symmetry.space_group_name_H-M   'P 1'
#
loop_
_entity.id
_entity.type
_entity.pdbx_description
1 polymer ?
#
loop_
_entity_poly.entity_id
_entity_poly.type
_entity_poly.pdbx_seq_one_letter_code
_entity_poly.pdbx_strand_id
1 'polypeptide(L)'
;SYLLREVSAGLDLRSQEGRNQLLQRARPLLTAITAPATALLLRKEVAALAGVSQAELEALYEVKSVARAVQRGFQKTARTQPSTHRLLLQCLIAQPELGARVSVDWHGEGAEAEAVADVLSVLREAGFALSGPALTQLFQGTVHEKVLATAEADMLHWGESFDVAAEFAGLLKMIHERQRRQSFQALQAKLAQGGNLTDAERGQYLELLQRG
;
A
#
# COMPACT_ATOMS: atom_id res chain seq x y z
N SER A 1 -8.79 9.88 21.80
CA SER A 1 -8.89 11.13 21.01
C SER A 1 -10.18 11.89 21.35
N TYR A 2 -10.21 13.24 21.31
CA TYR A 2 -11.42 14.05 21.58
C TYR A 2 -12.55 13.75 20.57
N LEU A 3 -12.18 13.60 19.30
CA LEU A 3 -13.07 13.25 18.19
C LEU A 3 -13.89 11.98 18.49
N LEU A 4 -13.26 10.89 18.93
CA LEU A 4 -13.99 9.65 19.22
C LEU A 4 -14.87 9.73 20.45
N ARG A 5 -14.52 10.55 21.45
CA ARG A 5 -15.41 10.80 22.60
C ARG A 5 -16.69 11.49 22.16
N GLU A 6 -16.61 12.40 21.20
CA GLU A 6 -17.76 13.10 20.64
C GLU A 6 -18.62 12.18 19.75
N VAL A 7 -17.99 11.37 18.89
CA VAL A 7 -18.70 10.43 18.01
C VAL A 7 -19.40 9.31 18.80
N SER A 8 -18.79 8.86 19.91
CA SER A 8 -19.37 7.87 20.84
C SER A 8 -20.30 8.47 21.89
N ALA A 9 -20.41 9.80 21.98
CA ALA A 9 -21.23 10.46 23.00
C ALA A 9 -22.70 10.07 22.86
N GLY A 10 -23.28 9.59 23.97
CA GLY A 10 -24.68 9.20 24.05
C GLY A 10 -25.02 7.84 23.41
N LEU A 11 -24.03 7.06 22.96
CA LEU A 11 -24.24 5.72 22.43
C LEU A 11 -24.00 4.65 23.50
N ASP A 12 -24.91 3.67 23.59
CA ASP A 12 -24.65 2.45 24.35
C ASP A 12 -23.85 1.44 23.52
N LEU A 13 -22.53 1.48 23.65
CA LEU A 13 -21.59 0.58 22.96
C LEU A 13 -21.66 -0.87 23.43
N ARG A 14 -22.46 -1.19 24.46
CA ARG A 14 -22.76 -2.59 24.85
C ARG A 14 -23.86 -3.19 23.99
N SER A 15 -24.69 -2.36 23.36
CA SER A 15 -25.74 -2.79 22.44
C SER A 15 -25.24 -2.87 20.99
N GLN A 16 -25.82 -3.77 20.20
CA GLN A 16 -25.53 -3.85 18.75
C GLN A 16 -25.96 -2.58 18.00
N GLU A 17 -27.05 -1.96 18.44
CA GLU A 17 -27.55 -0.71 17.87
C GLU A 17 -26.57 0.45 18.08
N GLY A 18 -26.05 0.62 19.30
CA GLY A 18 -25.06 1.66 19.60
C GLY A 18 -23.74 1.46 18.86
N ARG A 19 -23.30 0.22 18.65
CA ARG A 19 -22.11 -0.09 17.83
C ARG A 19 -22.34 0.23 16.35
N ASN A 20 -23.51 -0.10 15.79
CA ASN A 20 -23.85 0.26 14.42
C ASN A 20 -23.93 1.78 14.24
N GLN A 21 -24.53 2.50 15.19
CA GLN A 21 -24.58 3.97 15.15
C GLN A 21 -23.19 4.59 15.21
N LEU A 22 -22.27 4.02 16.00
CA LEU A 22 -20.87 4.43 16.03
C LEU A 22 -20.24 4.29 14.64
N LEU A 23 -20.38 3.13 13.99
CA LEU A 23 -19.81 2.88 12.66
C LEU A 23 -20.35 3.85 11.61
N GLN A 24 -21.65 4.16 11.65
CA GLN A 24 -22.29 5.11 10.74
C GLN A 24 -21.82 6.55 10.97
N ARG A 25 -21.74 7.00 12.22
CA ARG A 25 -21.28 8.36 12.56
C ARG A 25 -19.79 8.55 12.31
N ALA A 26 -18.98 7.52 12.54
CA ALA A 26 -17.55 7.58 12.34
C ALA A 26 -17.16 7.61 10.85
N ARG A 27 -17.96 7.01 9.97
CA ARG A 27 -17.66 6.88 8.54
C ARG A 27 -17.26 8.21 7.86
N PRO A 28 -18.07 9.28 7.85
CA PRO A 28 -17.71 10.53 7.16
C PRO A 28 -16.44 11.16 7.71
N LEU A 29 -16.19 11.03 9.02
CA LEU A 29 -15.01 11.56 9.67
C LEU A 29 -13.76 10.77 9.28
N LEU A 30 -13.83 9.44 9.32
CA LEU A 30 -12.72 8.55 8.97
C LEU A 30 -12.38 8.60 7.48
N THR A 31 -13.34 8.94 6.62
CA THR A 31 -13.11 9.16 5.18
C THR A 31 -12.62 10.57 4.86
N ALA A 32 -12.84 11.56 5.74
CA ALA A 32 -12.42 12.94 5.52
C ALA A 32 -10.97 13.22 5.97
N ILE A 33 -10.36 12.32 6.76
CA ILE A 33 -8.98 12.47 7.22
C ILE A 33 -8.03 12.24 6.04
N THR A 34 -7.27 13.27 5.71
CA THR A 34 -6.24 13.24 4.66
C THR A 34 -4.91 12.70 5.14
N ALA A 35 -4.70 12.57 6.45
CA ALA A 35 -3.47 12.10 7.10
C ALA A 35 -3.48 10.57 7.30
N PRO A 36 -2.78 9.77 6.47
CA PRO A 36 -2.85 8.30 6.46
C PRO A 36 -2.62 7.59 7.81
N ALA A 37 -1.53 7.91 8.51
CA ALA A 37 -1.16 7.32 9.79
C ALA A 37 -2.19 7.66 10.87
N THR A 38 -2.60 8.92 10.93
CA THR A 38 -3.68 9.36 11.83
C THR A 38 -4.99 8.63 11.53
N ALA A 39 -5.32 8.45 10.25
CA ALA A 39 -6.51 7.72 9.83
C ALA A 39 -6.44 6.23 10.23
N LEU A 40 -5.28 5.57 10.07
CA LEU A 40 -5.08 4.19 10.53
C LEU A 40 -5.29 4.05 12.04
N LEU A 41 -4.71 4.95 12.85
CA LEU A 41 -4.87 4.93 14.30
C LEU A 41 -6.34 5.12 14.71
N LEU A 42 -7.06 6.05 14.07
CA LEU A 42 -8.47 6.27 14.38
C LEU A 42 -9.37 5.13 13.90
N ARG A 43 -9.07 4.50 12.76
CA ARG A 43 -9.75 3.28 12.30
C ARG A 43 -9.57 2.14 13.30
N LYS A 44 -8.37 1.95 13.86
CA LYS A 44 -8.11 0.98 14.95
C LYS A 44 -8.95 1.26 16.18
N GLU A 45 -8.95 2.51 16.65
CA GLU A 45 -9.73 2.91 17.83
C GLU A 45 -11.24 2.67 17.61
N VAL A 46 -11.79 3.01 16.44
CA VAL A 46 -13.21 2.78 16.11
C VAL A 46 -13.53 1.29 15.98
N ALA A 47 -12.68 0.49 15.32
CA ALA A 47 -12.86 -0.95 15.19
C ALA A 47 -12.92 -1.62 16.58
N ALA A 48 -12.00 -1.25 17.48
CA ALA A 48 -11.99 -1.74 18.85
C ALA A 48 -13.27 -1.39 19.63
N LEU A 49 -13.76 -0.14 19.49
CA LEU A 49 -15.00 0.30 20.15
C LEU A 49 -16.26 -0.39 19.57
N ALA A 50 -16.28 -0.63 18.26
CA ALA A 50 -17.37 -1.33 17.59
C ALA A 50 -17.31 -2.86 17.79
N GLY A 51 -16.19 -3.39 18.29
CA GLY A 51 -15.98 -4.83 18.47
C GLY A 51 -15.83 -5.59 17.15
N VAL A 52 -15.30 -4.94 16.12
CA VAL A 52 -14.98 -5.52 14.80
C VAL A 52 -13.47 -5.42 14.56
N SER A 53 -12.94 -6.21 13.64
CA SER A 53 -11.55 -6.03 13.19
C SER A 53 -11.41 -4.76 12.33
N GLN A 54 -10.20 -4.20 12.29
CA GLN A 54 -9.93 -3.05 11.43
C GLN A 54 -10.11 -3.42 9.95
N ALA A 55 -9.68 -4.61 9.51
CA ALA A 55 -9.94 -5.10 8.16
C ALA A 55 -11.44 -5.19 7.82
N GLU A 56 -12.30 -5.64 8.74
CA GLU A 56 -13.75 -5.62 8.54
C GLU A 56 -14.30 -4.19 8.44
N LEU A 57 -13.78 -3.27 9.26
CA LEU A 57 -14.15 -1.85 9.22
C LEU A 57 -13.73 -1.18 7.90
N GLU A 58 -12.51 -1.41 7.43
CA GLU A 58 -12.01 -0.91 6.14
C GLU A 58 -12.84 -1.47 4.99
N ALA A 59 -13.09 -2.78 4.99
CA ALA A 59 -13.97 -3.42 4.02
C ALA A 59 -15.37 -2.78 4.02
N LEU A 60 -15.97 -2.52 5.20
CA LEU A 60 -17.28 -1.87 5.34
C LEU A 60 -17.32 -0.44 4.76
N TYR A 61 -16.23 0.31 4.87
CA TYR A 61 -16.17 1.69 4.37
C TYR A 61 -15.87 1.78 2.88
N GLU A 62 -15.11 0.82 2.36
CA GLU A 62 -14.76 0.67 0.94
C GLU A 62 -15.80 -0.13 0.14
N VAL A 63 -16.93 -0.55 0.74
CA VAL A 63 -18.00 -1.25 0.01
C VAL A 63 -18.62 -0.36 -1.06
N LYS A 64 -18.14 -0.52 -2.30
CA LYS A 64 -19.00 -1.02 -3.39
C LYS A 64 -19.04 -2.55 -3.27
N SER A 65 -20.20 -3.09 -2.96
CA SER A 65 -20.41 -4.52 -2.86
C SER A 65 -20.45 -5.15 -4.26
N VAL A 66 -19.77 -6.29 -4.38
CA VAL A 66 -20.18 -7.55 -5.04
C VAL A 66 -18.93 -8.22 -5.62
N ALA A 67 -18.33 -9.09 -4.83
CA ALA A 67 -18.06 -10.48 -5.19
C ALA A 67 -17.16 -11.06 -4.11
N ARG A 68 -17.74 -11.92 -3.29
CA ARG A 68 -17.03 -12.96 -2.55
C ARG A 68 -16.31 -13.81 -3.60
N ALA A 69 -15.09 -13.42 -3.97
CA ALA A 69 -14.21 -14.25 -4.76
C ALA A 69 -13.84 -15.44 -3.87
N VAL A 70 -14.56 -16.52 -4.14
CA VAL A 70 -14.29 -17.92 -3.79
C VAL A 70 -12.86 -18.11 -3.29
N GLN A 71 -12.74 -18.56 -2.05
CA GLN A 71 -11.55 -19.22 -1.50
C GLN A 71 -11.10 -20.29 -2.51
N ARG A 72 -10.12 -19.96 -3.36
CA ARG A 72 -9.43 -20.94 -4.18
C ARG A 72 -8.40 -21.60 -3.31
N GLY A 73 -8.48 -22.92 -3.31
CA GLY A 73 -7.87 -23.81 -2.33
C GLY A 73 -6.37 -23.62 -2.16
N PHE A 74 -5.94 -24.02 -0.97
CA PHE A 74 -4.60 -24.45 -0.61
C PHE A 74 -3.80 -24.96 -1.83
N GLN A 75 -2.98 -24.10 -2.43
CA GLN A 75 -1.97 -24.51 -3.39
C GLN A 75 -0.65 -24.60 -2.64
N LYS A 76 -0.20 -25.84 -2.51
CA LYS A 76 1.10 -26.25 -1.99
C LYS A 76 2.21 -25.37 -2.56
N THR A 77 3.05 -24.88 -1.65
CA THR A 77 4.44 -24.43 -1.79
C THR A 77 5.01 -24.48 -3.22
N ALA A 78 4.53 -23.60 -4.10
CA ALA A 78 5.29 -23.23 -5.28
C ALA A 78 6.30 -22.18 -4.78
N ARG A 79 7.59 -22.51 -4.89
CA ARG A 79 8.70 -21.57 -4.65
C ARG A 79 8.42 -20.33 -5.50
N THR A 80 7.82 -19.32 -4.86
CA THR A 80 7.21 -18.19 -5.55
C THR A 80 8.36 -17.41 -6.14
N GLN A 81 8.25 -16.98 -7.40
CA GLN A 81 9.22 -16.03 -7.97
C GLN A 81 9.44 -14.90 -6.97
N PRO A 82 10.68 -14.39 -6.81
CA PRO A 82 10.94 -13.28 -5.91
C PRO A 82 10.07 -12.10 -6.35
N SER A 83 9.11 -11.73 -5.52
CA SER A 83 8.25 -10.58 -5.82
C SER A 83 9.06 -9.31 -5.64
N THR A 84 9.14 -8.52 -6.71
CA THR A 84 9.73 -7.18 -6.68
C THR A 84 9.06 -6.29 -5.64
N HIS A 85 7.73 -6.35 -5.50
CA HIS A 85 7.00 -5.56 -4.52
C HIS A 85 7.28 -6.03 -3.09
N ARG A 86 7.46 -7.34 -2.90
CA ARG A 86 7.85 -7.86 -1.59
C ARG A 86 9.25 -7.42 -1.20
N LEU A 87 10.23 -7.53 -2.09
CA LEU A 87 11.58 -7.03 -1.81
C LEU A 87 11.58 -5.52 -1.51
N LEU A 88 10.73 -4.76 -2.19
CA LEU A 88 10.54 -3.33 -1.91
C LEU A 88 9.98 -3.12 -0.50
N LEU A 89 8.96 -3.87 -0.07
CA LEU A 89 8.45 -3.82 1.31
C LEU A 89 9.53 -4.17 2.32
N GLN A 90 10.32 -5.22 2.08
CA GLN A 90 11.42 -5.60 2.97
C GLN A 90 12.45 -4.48 3.12
N CYS A 91 12.83 -3.83 2.02
CA CYS A 91 13.74 -2.68 2.05
C CYS A 91 13.14 -1.50 2.84
N LEU A 92 11.86 -1.20 2.65
CA LEU A 92 11.16 -0.12 3.35
C LEU A 92 10.94 -0.43 4.83
N ILE A 93 10.79 -1.70 5.22
CA ILE A 93 10.72 -2.11 6.62
C ILE A 93 12.11 -2.01 7.27
N ALA A 94 13.16 -2.46 6.57
CA ALA A 94 14.52 -2.42 7.11
C ALA A 94 15.09 -0.99 7.20
N GLN A 95 14.85 -0.16 6.18
CA GLN A 95 15.33 1.22 6.09
C GLN A 95 14.22 2.13 5.50
N PRO A 96 13.28 2.59 6.35
CA PRO A 96 12.14 3.41 5.94
C PRO A 96 12.51 4.70 5.17
N GLU A 97 13.68 5.27 5.45
CA GLU A 97 14.24 6.44 4.77
C GLU A 97 14.45 6.23 3.27
N LEU A 98 14.63 4.99 2.80
CA LEU A 98 14.73 4.68 1.38
C LEU A 98 13.45 5.04 0.62
N GLY A 99 12.30 5.11 1.30
CA GLY A 99 11.04 5.55 0.74
C GLY A 99 11.10 6.93 0.08
N ALA A 100 11.99 7.82 0.54
CA ALA A 100 12.18 9.16 -0.03
C ALA A 100 12.67 9.13 -1.49
N ARG A 101 13.25 8.01 -1.93
CA ARG A 101 13.76 7.81 -3.30
C ARG A 101 12.71 7.22 -4.24
N VAL A 102 11.57 6.78 -3.72
CA VAL A 102 10.47 6.26 -4.55
C VAL A 102 9.63 7.43 -5.05
N SER A 103 9.28 7.40 -6.35
CA SER A 103 8.42 8.43 -6.94
C SER A 103 7.09 8.55 -6.19
N VAL A 104 6.56 9.77 -6.10
CA VAL A 104 5.21 10.00 -5.56
C VAL A 104 4.13 9.34 -6.41
N ASP A 105 4.39 9.22 -7.72
CA ASP A 105 3.49 8.61 -8.70
C ASP A 105 3.74 7.09 -8.86
N TRP A 106 4.45 6.47 -7.93
CA TRP A 106 4.70 5.04 -7.99
C TRP A 106 3.38 4.28 -7.89
N HIS A 107 3.18 3.33 -8.80
CA HIS A 107 2.03 2.45 -8.84
C HIS A 107 2.44 1.04 -9.23
N GLY A 108 1.67 0.05 -8.78
CA GLY A 108 1.82 -1.35 -9.15
C GLY A 108 0.49 -2.07 -9.02
N GLU A 109 0.48 -3.35 -9.39
CA GLU A 109 -0.74 -4.17 -9.36
C GLU A 109 -0.64 -5.28 -8.30
N GLY A 110 -1.77 -5.54 -7.65
CA GLY A 110 -1.94 -6.61 -6.67
C GLY A 110 -1.69 -6.17 -5.23
N ALA A 111 -2.05 -7.05 -4.28
CA ALA A 111 -2.06 -6.75 -2.85
C ALA A 111 -0.70 -6.29 -2.30
N GLU A 112 0.41 -6.82 -2.81
CA GLU A 112 1.75 -6.37 -2.38
C GLU A 112 2.06 -4.96 -2.86
N ALA A 113 1.57 -4.56 -4.04
CA ALA A 113 1.77 -3.22 -4.55
C ALA A 113 0.89 -2.20 -3.80
N GLU A 114 -0.34 -2.58 -3.48
CA GLU A 114 -1.25 -1.78 -2.63
C GLU A 114 -0.61 -1.54 -1.25
N ALA A 115 -0.05 -2.58 -0.62
CA ALA A 115 0.68 -2.45 0.64
C ALA A 115 1.89 -1.50 0.53
N VAL A 116 2.66 -1.55 -0.57
CA VAL A 116 3.77 -0.59 -0.80
C VAL A 116 3.24 0.83 -0.89
N ALA A 117 2.15 1.06 -1.63
CA ALA A 117 1.58 2.39 -1.81
C ALA A 117 1.15 3.01 -0.47
N ASP A 118 0.48 2.23 0.36
CA ASP A 118 0.03 2.69 1.68
C ASP A 118 1.18 2.90 2.66
N VAL A 119 2.18 2.00 2.65
CA VAL A 119 3.42 2.18 3.43
C VAL A 119 4.12 3.47 3.04
N LEU A 120 4.30 3.75 1.74
CA LEU A 120 4.92 4.99 1.28
C LEU A 120 4.11 6.22 1.64
N SER A 121 2.78 6.12 1.66
CA SER A 121 1.88 7.20 2.08
C SER A 121 2.09 7.56 3.56
N VAL A 122 2.13 6.55 4.43
CA VAL A 122 2.41 6.70 5.87
C VAL A 122 3.83 7.25 6.11
N LEU A 123 4.83 6.73 5.40
CA LEU A 123 6.20 7.19 5.52
C LEU A 123 6.36 8.66 5.10
N ARG A 124 5.69 9.09 4.02
CA ARG A 124 5.70 10.48 3.58
C ARG A 124 5.08 11.42 4.61
N GLU A 125 3.93 11.07 5.20
CA GLU A 125 3.31 11.86 6.26
C GLU A 125 4.26 12.03 7.46
N ALA A 126 4.95 10.95 7.83
CA ALA A 126 5.89 10.96 8.95
C ALA A 126 7.27 11.54 8.61
N GLY A 127 7.47 12.10 7.41
CA GLY A 127 8.76 12.64 6.96
C GLY A 127 9.88 11.58 6.93
N PHE A 128 9.52 10.31 6.71
CA PHE A 128 10.41 9.15 6.73
C PHE A 128 11.15 8.92 8.05
N ALA A 129 10.64 9.45 9.16
CA ALA A 129 11.26 9.33 10.49
C ALA A 129 10.80 8.08 11.28
N LEU A 130 9.89 7.27 10.72
CA LEU A 130 9.44 6.04 11.35
C LEU A 130 10.54 4.97 11.34
N SER A 131 10.62 4.17 12.40
CA SER A 131 11.40 2.94 12.41
C SER A 131 10.62 1.78 11.77
N GLY A 132 11.32 0.76 11.29
CA GLY A 132 10.72 -0.47 10.76
C GLY A 132 9.67 -1.11 11.68
N PRO A 133 9.99 -1.36 12.96
CA PRO A 133 9.02 -1.91 13.90
C PRO A 133 7.83 -1.00 14.17
N ALA A 134 8.02 0.33 14.20
CA ALA A 134 6.91 1.26 14.35
C ALA A 134 5.99 1.26 13.12
N LEU A 135 6.59 1.16 11.92
CA LEU A 135 5.86 1.02 10.67
C LEU A 135 5.02 -0.26 10.67
N THR A 136 5.59 -1.43 10.98
CA THR A 136 4.85 -2.70 10.95
C THR A 136 3.74 -2.73 12.02
N GLN A 137 3.98 -2.14 13.19
CA GLN A 137 2.98 -1.95 14.24
C GLN A 137 1.78 -1.10 13.78
N LEU A 138 2.00 -0.07 12.95
CA LEU A 138 0.91 0.74 12.39
C LEU A 138 -0.02 -0.08 11.48
N PHE A 139 0.51 -1.08 10.77
CA PHE A 139 -0.26 -1.91 9.84
C PHE A 139 -0.85 -3.19 10.46
N GLN A 140 -0.53 -3.54 11.71
CA GLN A 140 -1.21 -4.65 12.40
C GLN A 140 -2.73 -4.44 12.48
N GLY A 141 -3.52 -5.48 12.17
CA GLY A 141 -4.98 -5.45 12.12
C GLY A 141 -5.57 -4.94 10.81
N THR A 142 -4.77 -4.36 9.93
CA THR A 142 -5.19 -3.91 8.58
C THR A 142 -5.26 -5.09 7.61
N VAL A 143 -5.80 -4.85 6.41
CA VAL A 143 -5.75 -5.81 5.30
C VAL A 143 -4.31 -6.19 4.90
N HIS A 144 -3.34 -5.31 5.17
CA HIS A 144 -1.94 -5.45 4.77
C HIS A 144 -1.09 -6.25 5.77
N GLU A 145 -1.60 -6.54 6.97
CA GLU A 145 -0.85 -7.20 8.05
C GLU A 145 -0.12 -8.47 7.56
N LYS A 146 -0.83 -9.35 6.84
CA LYS A 146 -0.26 -10.61 6.34
C LYS A 146 0.84 -10.39 5.32
N VAL A 147 0.71 -9.38 4.47
CA VAL A 147 1.71 -9.06 3.44
C VAL A 147 2.99 -8.55 4.10
N LEU A 148 2.88 -7.63 5.08
CA LEU A 148 4.04 -7.15 5.83
C LEU A 148 4.70 -8.26 6.65
N ALA A 149 3.91 -9.09 7.35
CA ALA A 149 4.44 -10.21 8.12
C ALA A 149 5.19 -11.23 7.25
N THR A 150 4.73 -11.45 6.02
CA THR A 150 5.43 -12.33 5.06
C THR A 150 6.75 -11.69 4.60
N ALA A 151 6.77 -10.38 4.34
CA ALA A 151 7.99 -9.66 4.02
C ALA A 151 9.02 -9.75 5.16
N GLU A 152 8.60 -9.53 6.41
CA GLU A 152 9.45 -9.68 7.61
C GLU A 152 9.99 -11.10 7.76
N ALA A 153 9.16 -12.14 7.54
CA ALA A 153 9.61 -13.52 7.58
C ALA A 153 10.67 -13.82 6.51
N ASP A 154 10.50 -13.27 5.31
CA ASP A 154 11.46 -13.42 4.22
C ASP A 154 12.79 -12.69 4.53
N MET A 155 12.79 -11.64 5.38
CA MET A 155 14.02 -10.95 5.83
C MET A 155 14.91 -11.84 6.70
N LEU A 156 14.35 -12.83 7.41
CA LEU A 156 15.13 -13.78 8.22
C LEU A 156 16.09 -14.64 7.38
N HIS A 157 15.88 -14.68 6.06
CA HIS A 157 16.71 -15.42 5.12
C HIS A 157 17.80 -14.56 4.48
N TRP A 158 17.94 -13.30 4.90
CA TRP A 158 19.03 -12.44 4.44
C TRP A 158 20.38 -12.98 4.92
N GLY A 159 21.34 -13.07 4.01
CA GLY A 159 22.71 -13.41 4.35
C GLY A 159 23.42 -12.24 5.03
N GLU A 160 24.55 -12.53 5.70
CA GLU A 160 25.36 -11.51 6.38
C GLU A 160 25.88 -10.40 5.44
N SER A 161 25.96 -10.68 4.14
CA SER A 161 26.39 -9.74 3.09
C SER A 161 25.23 -8.96 2.43
N PHE A 162 24.00 -9.10 2.92
CA PHE A 162 22.85 -8.45 2.31
C PHE A 162 22.88 -6.93 2.55
N ASP A 163 23.04 -6.16 1.48
CA ASP A 163 23.03 -4.69 1.52
C ASP A 163 21.67 -4.16 1.05
N VAL A 164 20.83 -3.78 2.03
CA VAL A 164 19.48 -3.27 1.80
C VAL A 164 19.47 -2.08 0.83
N ALA A 165 20.42 -1.15 0.96
CA ALA A 165 20.45 0.06 0.16
C ALA A 165 20.86 -0.22 -1.29
N ALA A 166 21.79 -1.16 -1.50
CA ALA A 166 22.21 -1.61 -2.82
C ALA A 166 21.09 -2.39 -3.53
N GLU A 167 20.45 -3.34 -2.83
CA GLU A 167 19.32 -4.12 -3.36
C GLU A 167 18.16 -3.21 -3.75
N PHE A 168 17.79 -2.27 -2.88
CA PHE A 168 16.77 -1.26 -3.17
C PHE A 168 17.14 -0.41 -4.40
N ALA A 169 18.39 0.04 -4.52
CA ALA A 169 18.83 0.83 -5.67
C ALA A 169 18.75 0.03 -6.98
N GLY A 170 19.14 -1.25 -6.96
CA GLY A 170 19.00 -2.16 -8.09
C GLY A 170 17.53 -2.39 -8.46
N LEU A 171 16.68 -2.55 -7.47
CA LEU A 171 15.24 -2.73 -7.62
C LEU A 171 14.58 -1.53 -8.31
N LEU A 172 14.86 -0.31 -7.85
CA LEU A 172 14.32 0.91 -8.47
C LEU A 172 14.79 1.09 -9.91
N LYS A 173 16.07 0.78 -10.20
CA LYS A 173 16.57 0.82 -11.58
C LYS A 173 15.79 -0.15 -12.46
N MET A 174 15.60 -1.39 -12.02
CA MET A 174 14.83 -2.39 -12.75
C MET A 174 13.37 -1.97 -12.99
N ILE A 175 12.70 -1.40 -11.97
CA ILE A 175 11.32 -0.90 -12.09
C ILE A 175 11.25 0.21 -13.13
N HIS A 176 12.13 1.22 -13.04
CA HIS A 176 12.16 2.32 -13.99
C HIS A 176 12.48 1.87 -15.43
N GLU A 177 13.42 0.94 -15.61
CA GLU A 177 13.71 0.39 -16.93
C GLU A 177 12.54 -0.39 -17.51
N ARG A 178 11.82 -1.16 -16.68
CA ARG A 178 10.61 -1.88 -17.11
C ARG A 178 9.54 -0.89 -17.55
N GLN A 179 9.29 0.16 -16.77
CA GLN A 179 8.32 1.20 -17.10
C GLN A 179 8.69 1.92 -18.40
N ARG A 180 9.97 2.31 -18.58
CA ARG A 180 10.47 2.91 -19.82
C ARG A 180 10.25 1.99 -21.03
N ARG A 181 10.60 0.71 -20.92
CA ARG A 181 10.39 -0.28 -21.99
C ARG A 181 8.91 -0.43 -22.35
N GLN A 182 8.03 -0.51 -21.35
CA GLN A 182 6.59 -0.61 -21.55
C GLN A 182 6.01 0.65 -22.23
N SER A 183 6.36 1.85 -21.75
CA SER A 183 5.94 3.11 -22.37
C SER A 183 6.40 3.20 -23.83
N PHE A 184 7.65 2.82 -24.11
CA PHE A 184 8.18 2.81 -25.47
C PHE A 184 7.41 1.85 -26.38
N GLN A 185 7.16 0.61 -25.92
CA GLN A 185 6.38 -0.38 -26.66
C GLN A 185 4.94 0.07 -26.91
N ALA A 186 4.29 0.69 -25.92
CA ALA A 186 2.93 1.21 -26.06
C ALA A 186 2.86 2.34 -27.11
N LEU A 187 3.83 3.26 -27.10
CA LEU A 187 3.91 4.34 -28.09
C LEU A 187 4.20 3.81 -29.51
N GLN A 188 5.10 2.83 -29.64
CA GLN A 188 5.35 2.17 -30.92
C GLN A 188 4.12 1.43 -31.45
N ALA A 189 3.41 0.70 -30.59
CA ALA A 189 2.18 0.02 -30.96
C ALA A 189 1.10 1.00 -31.41
N LYS A 190 0.96 2.15 -30.73
CA LYS A 190 0.02 3.22 -31.10
C LYS A 190 0.33 3.79 -32.49
N LEU A 191 1.61 4.06 -32.78
CA LEU A 191 2.07 4.50 -34.11
C LEU A 191 1.82 3.44 -35.19
N ALA A 192 2.12 2.18 -34.91
CA ALA A 192 1.95 1.07 -35.85
C ALA A 192 0.46 0.81 -36.19
N GLN A 193 -0.45 1.09 -35.26
CA GLN A 193 -1.90 0.99 -35.46
C GLN A 193 -2.50 2.23 -36.16
N GLY A 194 -1.67 3.14 -36.67
CA GLY A 194 -2.11 4.36 -37.36
C GLY A 194 -2.64 5.46 -36.43
N GLY A 195 -2.44 5.31 -35.12
CA GLY A 195 -2.75 6.33 -34.13
C GLY A 195 -1.74 7.47 -34.17
N ASN A 196 -2.22 8.70 -34.02
CA ASN A 196 -1.33 9.86 -33.94
C ASN A 196 -0.86 10.05 -32.49
N LEU A 197 0.41 10.40 -32.32
CA LEU A 197 0.94 10.79 -31.00
C LEU A 197 0.52 12.24 -30.70
N THR A 198 0.09 12.49 -29.47
CA THR A 198 -0.06 13.84 -28.94
C THR A 198 1.31 14.51 -28.79
N ASP A 199 1.37 15.83 -28.65
CA ASP A 199 2.66 16.54 -28.50
C ASP A 199 3.42 16.11 -27.24
N ALA A 200 2.71 15.79 -26.15
CA ALA A 200 3.31 15.21 -24.94
C ALA A 200 3.90 13.82 -25.19
N GLU A 201 3.18 12.95 -25.90
CA GLU A 201 3.66 11.60 -26.25
C GLU A 201 4.84 11.63 -27.24
N ARG A 202 4.86 12.57 -28.18
CA ARG A 202 6.01 12.80 -29.08
C ARG A 202 7.25 13.21 -28.30
N GLY A 203 7.09 14.13 -27.35
CA GLY A 203 8.17 14.55 -26.44
C GLY A 203 8.74 13.36 -25.66
N GLN A 204 7.86 12.58 -25.02
CA GLN A 204 8.25 11.38 -24.28
C GLN A 204 8.94 10.33 -25.18
N TYR A 205 8.45 10.13 -26.41
CA TYR A 205 9.05 9.19 -27.36
C TYR A 205 10.47 9.60 -27.77
N LEU A 206 10.70 10.90 -28.03
CA LEU A 206 12.02 11.43 -28.37
C LEU A 206 13.01 11.33 -27.20
N GLU A 207 12.57 11.62 -25.97
CA GLU A 207 13.40 11.44 -24.78
C GLU A 207 13.80 9.98 -24.55
N LEU A 208 12.89 9.04 -24.85
CA LEU A 208 13.18 7.61 -24.76
C LEU A 208 14.21 7.14 -25.80
N LEU A 209 14.26 7.76 -26.99
CA LEU A 209 15.23 7.47 -28.05
C LEU A 209 16.63 8.04 -27.75
N GLN A 210 16.74 9.19 -27.08
CA GLN A 210 18.04 9.82 -26.76
C GLN A 210 18.78 9.14 -25.60
N ARG A 211 18.08 8.31 -24.81
CA ARG A 211 18.60 7.63 -23.61
C ARG A 211 18.72 6.10 -23.76
N GLY A 212 18.68 5.60 -24.99
CA GLY A 212 19.00 4.21 -25.34
C GLY A 212 20.39 4.12 -25.92
#